data_AF-A0A935WYD1-F1
#
_entry.id   AF-A0A935WYD1-F1
#
_cell.length_a   1.000
_cell.length_b   1.000
_cell.length_c   1.000
_cell.angle_alpha   90.00
_cell.angle_beta   90.00
_cell.angle_gamma   90.00
#
_symmetry.space_group_name_H-M   'P 1'
#
loop_
_entity.id
_entity.type
_entity.pdbx_description
1 polymer ?
#
loop_
_entity_poly.entity_id
_entity_poly.type
_entity_poly.pdbx_seq_one_letter_code
_entity_poly.pdbx_strand_id
1 'polypeptide(L)'
;MLKNDSVWMGHTRREALRGLFGAVAFGFGGVLGHRRAIADALPKTIEKTIELSPFEREMFDHCRAFDTSLDDRLEPGAIAHFVRQSYTRAQSFGFTLRGPTRTFIELSLMFGSAFDTDPQYPWAERILRGPGEEMVKATALYDETMRYRRHISFWAERRALVRWESERWDPPVLGESRLVDAMVNRMQRLFPEKATYVGAEALGALAREAILESEHRELSSPSAKALMVALFFALGHGVTRDALYPMIGAALQEKRDREARLRRTVAGWVARTLRW
;
A
#
# COMPACT_ATOMS: atom_id res chain seq x y z
N MET A 1 -4.05 -38.90 4.07
CA MET A 1 -3.32 -38.94 2.78
C MET A 1 -4.13 -38.12 1.79
N LEU A 2 -4.02 -36.78 1.85
CA LEU A 2 -4.79 -35.84 1.04
C LEU A 2 -3.90 -35.38 -0.12
N LYS A 3 -4.18 -35.89 -1.32
CA LYS A 3 -3.61 -35.43 -2.60
C LYS A 3 -4.67 -34.62 -3.34
N ASN A 4 -4.22 -33.50 -3.92
CA ASN A 4 -4.84 -32.71 -4.99
C ASN A 4 -6.11 -31.89 -4.67
N ASP A 5 -5.88 -30.61 -4.33
CA ASP A 5 -6.79 -29.49 -4.61
C ASP A 5 -6.08 -28.41 -5.47
N SER A 6 -5.30 -28.84 -6.47
CA SER A 6 -4.56 -27.94 -7.40
C SER A 6 -5.33 -27.60 -8.68
N VAL A 7 -6.64 -27.83 -8.69
CA VAL A 7 -7.54 -27.37 -9.74
C VAL A 7 -8.64 -26.63 -9.02
N TRP A 8 -8.63 -25.30 -9.01
CA TRP A 8 -9.82 -24.41 -8.92
C TRP A 8 -9.45 -22.96 -8.58
N MET A 9 -9.15 -22.19 -9.62
CA MET A 9 -9.58 -20.80 -9.86
C MET A 9 -9.25 -20.56 -11.34
N GLY A 10 -10.31 -20.43 -12.17
CA GLY A 10 -10.22 -20.49 -13.63
C GLY A 10 -9.17 -19.56 -14.25
N HIS A 11 -8.61 -20.00 -15.38
CA HIS A 11 -7.66 -19.28 -16.23
C HIS A 11 -8.03 -17.78 -16.38
N THR A 12 -9.32 -17.49 -16.50
CA THR A 12 -9.92 -16.16 -16.66
C THR A 12 -9.68 -15.21 -15.47
N ARG A 13 -9.58 -15.70 -14.22
CA ARG A 13 -9.35 -14.85 -13.03
C ARG A 13 -7.86 -14.57 -12.82
N ARG A 14 -6.98 -15.54 -13.13
CA ARG A 14 -5.53 -15.31 -13.22
C ARG A 14 -5.20 -14.38 -14.37
N GLU A 15 -5.93 -14.45 -15.49
CA GLU A 15 -5.80 -13.53 -16.62
C GLU A 15 -6.40 -12.15 -16.33
N ALA A 16 -7.46 -12.03 -15.53
CA ALA A 16 -7.97 -10.75 -15.08
C ALA A 16 -7.00 -10.06 -14.12
N LEU A 17 -6.44 -10.78 -13.14
CA LEU A 17 -5.37 -10.27 -12.27
C LEU A 17 -4.11 -9.97 -13.12
N ARG A 18 -3.68 -10.87 -14.01
CA ARG A 18 -2.60 -10.60 -14.98
C ARG A 18 -2.95 -9.54 -16.03
N GLY A 19 -4.20 -9.14 -16.23
CA GLY A 19 -4.59 -8.05 -17.13
C GLY A 19 -4.55 -6.73 -16.39
N LEU A 20 -5.06 -6.72 -15.16
CA LEU A 20 -4.98 -5.61 -14.22
C LEU A 20 -3.54 -5.29 -13.81
N PHE A 21 -2.69 -6.30 -13.72
CA PHE A 21 -1.29 -6.23 -13.30
C PHE A 21 -0.29 -6.44 -14.44
N GLY A 22 -0.68 -7.08 -15.55
CA GLY A 22 0.16 -7.21 -16.74
C GLY A 22 0.11 -5.98 -17.64
N ALA A 23 -0.82 -5.04 -17.45
CA ALA A 23 -0.65 -3.68 -17.97
C ALA A 23 0.53 -2.93 -17.31
N VAL A 24 1.05 -3.43 -16.16
CA VAL A 24 2.34 -2.99 -15.57
C VAL A 24 3.53 -3.72 -16.24
N ALA A 25 3.31 -4.89 -16.85
CA ALA A 25 4.33 -5.68 -17.55
C ALA A 25 4.36 -5.47 -19.08
N PHE A 26 3.30 -4.96 -19.70
CA PHE A 26 3.16 -4.82 -21.16
C PHE A 26 3.84 -3.58 -21.76
N GLY A 27 4.71 -2.91 -20.99
CA GLY A 27 5.77 -2.03 -21.50
C GLY A 27 7.13 -2.73 -21.62
N PHE A 28 7.26 -4.01 -21.22
CA PHE A 28 8.54 -4.73 -21.16
C PHE A 28 8.64 -5.78 -22.26
N GLY A 29 8.73 -5.32 -23.50
CA GLY A 29 9.21 -6.12 -24.64
C GLY A 29 10.72 -6.05 -24.74
N GLY A 30 11.44 -6.85 -23.95
CA GLY A 30 12.89 -7.03 -24.10
C GLY A 30 13.60 -7.44 -22.80
N VAL A 31 14.46 -8.45 -22.89
CA VAL A 31 15.32 -8.99 -21.81
C VAL A 31 14.65 -10.03 -20.90
N LEU A 32 14.30 -11.19 -21.47
CA LEU A 32 14.09 -12.44 -20.75
C LEU A 32 15.40 -13.28 -20.59
N GLY A 33 16.57 -12.66 -20.78
CA GLY A 33 17.87 -13.35 -20.79
C GLY A 33 18.72 -13.24 -19.52
N HIS A 34 18.28 -12.57 -18.46
CA HIS A 34 19.13 -12.28 -17.27
C HIS A 34 18.57 -12.73 -15.92
N ARG A 35 17.40 -13.40 -15.90
CA ARG A 35 16.69 -13.70 -14.64
C ARG A 35 17.28 -14.84 -13.78
N ARG A 36 18.28 -15.57 -14.26
CA ARG A 36 18.87 -16.69 -13.51
C ARG A 36 20.16 -16.35 -12.76
N ALA A 37 20.81 -15.22 -13.08
CA ALA A 37 22.11 -14.87 -12.49
C ALA A 37 22.02 -13.87 -11.32
N ILE A 38 20.94 -13.09 -11.22
CA ILE A 38 20.78 -12.07 -10.16
C ILE A 38 20.25 -12.67 -8.85
N ALA A 39 19.53 -13.80 -8.91
CA ALA A 39 19.06 -14.50 -7.71
C ALA A 39 20.21 -15.14 -6.88
N ASP A 40 21.33 -15.47 -7.52
CA ASP A 40 22.44 -16.19 -6.87
C ASP A 40 23.50 -15.26 -6.24
N ALA A 41 23.42 -13.94 -6.46
CA ALA A 41 24.45 -12.98 -6.08
C ALA A 41 24.04 -11.96 -4.99
N LEU A 42 22.79 -12.01 -4.49
CA LEU A 42 22.42 -11.20 -3.32
C LEU A 42 23.10 -11.81 -2.07
N PRO A 43 23.85 -11.04 -1.25
CA PRO A 43 24.47 -11.61 -0.06
C PRO A 43 23.40 -12.26 0.83
N LYS A 44 23.51 -13.59 1.02
CA LYS A 44 22.73 -14.47 1.92
C LYS A 44 22.69 -14.01 3.39
N THR A 45 23.23 -12.83 3.68
CA THR A 45 23.49 -12.31 5.02
C THR A 45 22.29 -11.58 5.62
N ILE A 46 21.33 -11.10 4.82
CA ILE A 46 20.13 -10.40 5.35
C ILE A 46 18.85 -11.27 5.30
N GLU A 47 18.81 -12.34 4.51
CA GLU A 47 17.75 -13.36 4.58
C GLU A 47 17.79 -14.19 5.89
N LYS A 48 18.76 -13.93 6.77
CA LYS A 48 19.06 -14.74 7.95
C LYS A 48 18.21 -14.47 9.20
N THR A 49 17.26 -13.53 9.19
CA THR A 49 16.61 -13.10 10.45
C THR A 49 15.12 -13.45 10.57
N ILE A 50 14.45 -13.82 9.48
CA ILE A 50 13.01 -14.14 9.52
C ILE A 50 12.81 -15.54 8.91
N GLU A 51 12.65 -16.54 9.77
CA GLU A 51 12.27 -17.89 9.34
C GLU A 51 10.80 -17.88 8.88
N LEU A 52 10.58 -17.84 7.57
CA LEU A 52 9.24 -17.88 6.97
C LEU A 52 8.71 -19.32 6.92
N SER A 53 7.45 -19.50 7.31
CA SER A 53 6.71 -20.73 7.06
C SER A 53 6.62 -21.04 5.56
N PRO A 54 6.27 -22.28 5.14
CA PRO A 54 6.14 -22.62 3.73
C PRO A 54 5.18 -21.71 2.95
N PHE A 55 4.05 -21.32 3.57
CA PHE A 55 3.09 -20.43 2.95
C PHE A 55 3.56 -18.97 2.91
N GLU A 56 4.18 -18.47 3.99
CA GLU A 56 4.76 -17.12 3.98
C GLU A 56 5.88 -17.01 2.93
N ARG A 57 6.70 -18.05 2.74
CA ARG A 57 7.76 -18.08 1.72
C ARG A 57 7.20 -18.00 0.31
N GLU A 58 6.15 -18.76 0.03
CA GLU A 58 5.44 -18.63 -1.24
C GLU A 58 4.86 -17.24 -1.45
N MET A 59 4.26 -16.64 -0.41
CA MET A 59 3.71 -15.28 -0.53
C MET A 59 4.80 -14.24 -0.73
N PHE A 60 5.97 -14.43 -0.12
CA PHE A 60 7.16 -13.61 -0.38
C PHE A 60 7.57 -13.69 -1.86
N ASP A 61 7.70 -14.90 -2.41
CA ASP A 61 8.01 -15.10 -3.83
C ASP A 61 6.91 -14.51 -4.73
N HIS A 62 5.65 -14.65 -4.31
CA HIS A 62 4.52 -14.10 -5.03
C HIS A 62 4.55 -12.58 -5.10
N CYS A 63 4.79 -11.90 -3.98
CA CYS A 63 4.91 -10.43 -3.93
C CYS A 63 6.07 -9.92 -4.81
N ARG A 64 7.22 -10.62 -4.81
CA ARG A 64 8.35 -10.27 -5.68
C ARG A 64 8.03 -10.48 -7.17
N ALA A 65 7.31 -11.54 -7.49
CA ALA A 65 6.87 -11.79 -8.86
C ALA A 65 5.78 -10.80 -9.32
N PHE A 66 5.01 -10.26 -8.38
CA PHE A 66 3.95 -9.28 -8.64
C PHE A 66 4.50 -7.93 -9.08
N ASP A 67 5.55 -7.43 -8.41
CA ASP A 67 6.26 -6.22 -8.80
C ASP A 67 7.76 -6.41 -8.58
N THR A 68 8.47 -6.73 -9.66
CA THR A 68 9.91 -7.03 -9.61
C THR A 68 10.75 -5.83 -9.19
N SER A 69 10.21 -4.61 -9.25
CA SER A 69 10.90 -3.41 -8.78
C SER A 69 10.78 -3.21 -7.27
N LEU A 70 10.07 -4.08 -6.55
CA LEU A 70 10.03 -4.03 -5.08
C LEU A 70 11.41 -4.28 -4.47
N ASP A 71 12.19 -5.22 -5.03
CA ASP A 71 13.53 -5.52 -4.50
C ASP A 71 14.49 -4.32 -4.61
N ASP A 72 14.37 -3.52 -5.67
CA ASP A 72 15.22 -2.34 -5.88
C ASP A 72 14.79 -1.13 -5.01
N ARG A 73 13.52 -1.10 -4.58
CA ARG A 73 12.93 0.05 -3.88
C ARG A 73 12.81 -0.15 -2.37
N LEU A 74 12.72 -1.40 -1.93
CA LEU A 74 12.49 -1.75 -0.54
C LEU A 74 13.79 -2.09 0.16
N GLU A 75 13.81 -1.89 1.48
CA GLU A 75 14.92 -2.34 2.30
C GLU A 75 14.97 -3.88 2.33
N PRO A 76 16.15 -4.49 2.46
CA PRO A 76 16.28 -5.93 2.62
C PRO A 76 15.39 -6.46 3.75
N GLY A 77 14.57 -7.47 3.45
CA GLY A 77 13.66 -8.09 4.41
C GLY A 77 12.29 -7.41 4.57
N ALA A 78 12.07 -6.23 3.98
CA ALA A 78 10.79 -5.51 4.05
C ALA A 78 9.61 -6.36 3.56
N ILE A 79 9.76 -7.06 2.43
CA ILE A 79 8.71 -7.94 1.88
C ILE A 79 8.42 -9.10 2.84
N ALA A 80 9.44 -9.70 3.44
CA ALA A 80 9.26 -10.80 4.39
C ALA A 80 8.50 -10.34 5.64
N HIS A 81 8.83 -9.15 6.16
CA HIS A 81 8.12 -8.54 7.28
C HIS A 81 6.67 -8.18 6.91
N PHE A 82 6.46 -7.59 5.73
CA PHE A 82 5.13 -7.27 5.20
C PHE A 82 4.24 -8.51 5.06
N VAL A 83 4.76 -9.60 4.49
CA VAL A 83 4.02 -10.85 4.33
C VAL A 83 3.60 -11.41 5.68
N ARG A 84 4.51 -11.45 6.65
CA ARG A 84 4.20 -11.90 8.02
C ARG A 84 3.12 -11.05 8.67
N GLN A 85 3.29 -9.72 8.63
CA GLN A 85 2.32 -8.78 9.19
C GLN A 85 0.93 -8.95 8.56
N SER A 86 0.88 -9.04 7.24
CA SER A 86 -0.37 -9.22 6.49
C SER A 86 -1.00 -10.59 6.74
N TYR A 87 -0.19 -11.63 6.90
CA TYR A 87 -0.64 -12.98 7.25
C TYR A 87 -1.28 -13.00 8.65
N THR A 88 -0.59 -12.47 9.66
CA THR A 88 -1.13 -12.36 11.03
C THR A 88 -2.41 -11.52 11.06
N ARG A 89 -2.47 -10.44 10.27
CA ARG A 89 -3.66 -9.60 10.16
C ARG A 89 -4.83 -10.31 9.45
N ALA A 90 -4.57 -11.10 8.42
CA ALA A 90 -5.60 -11.95 7.80
C ALA A 90 -6.19 -12.95 8.80
N GLN A 91 -5.35 -13.56 9.64
CA GLN A 91 -5.78 -14.50 10.68
C GLN A 91 -6.69 -13.86 11.72
N SER A 92 -6.50 -12.57 12.07
CA SER A 92 -7.39 -11.88 13.01
C SER A 92 -8.82 -11.67 12.47
N PHE A 93 -9.01 -11.76 11.15
CA PHE A 93 -10.33 -11.80 10.50
C PHE A 93 -10.86 -13.23 10.29
N GLY A 94 -10.17 -14.22 10.81
CA GLY A 94 -10.54 -15.63 10.70
C GLY A 94 -10.15 -16.28 9.38
N PHE A 95 -9.23 -15.69 8.59
CA PHE A 95 -8.75 -16.35 7.38
C PHE A 95 -7.72 -17.43 7.71
N THR A 96 -8.10 -18.69 7.45
CA THR A 96 -7.31 -19.91 7.63
C THR A 96 -7.05 -20.61 6.31
N LEU A 97 -7.94 -20.42 5.32
CA LEU A 97 -7.81 -20.98 3.98
C LEU A 97 -6.79 -20.21 3.16
N ARG A 98 -5.99 -20.96 2.39
CA ARG A 98 -4.90 -20.43 1.58
C ARG A 98 -5.33 -19.34 0.58
N GLY A 99 -6.46 -19.55 -0.10
CA GLY A 99 -6.99 -18.61 -1.10
C GLY A 99 -7.38 -17.24 -0.50
N PRO A 100 -8.32 -17.20 0.47
CA PRO A 100 -8.70 -15.98 1.16
C PRO A 100 -7.53 -15.22 1.79
N THR A 101 -6.63 -15.93 2.46
CA THR A 101 -5.45 -15.32 3.07
C THR A 101 -4.53 -14.70 2.02
N ARG A 102 -4.31 -15.37 0.89
CA ARG A 102 -3.56 -14.81 -0.22
C ARG A 102 -4.22 -13.55 -0.78
N THR A 103 -5.54 -13.58 -1.02
CA THR A 103 -6.29 -12.39 -1.47
C THR A 103 -6.13 -11.23 -0.49
N PHE A 104 -6.21 -11.47 0.82
CA PHE A 104 -5.97 -10.43 1.82
C PHE A 104 -4.58 -9.79 1.67
N ILE A 105 -3.53 -10.60 1.57
CA ILE A 105 -2.14 -10.11 1.43
C ILE A 105 -1.95 -9.33 0.12
N GLU A 106 -2.53 -9.78 -0.99
CA GLU A 106 -2.50 -9.06 -2.27
C GLU A 106 -3.18 -7.68 -2.16
N LEU A 107 -4.29 -7.58 -1.41
CA LEU A 107 -4.97 -6.30 -1.16
C LEU A 107 -4.17 -5.41 -0.21
N SER A 108 -3.54 -5.95 0.83
CA SER A 108 -2.60 -5.20 1.68
C SER A 108 -1.44 -4.62 0.88
N LEU A 109 -0.96 -5.32 -0.16
CA LEU A 109 0.12 -4.82 -1.01
C LEU A 109 -0.35 -3.67 -1.91
N MET A 110 -1.61 -3.73 -2.34
CA MET A 110 -2.20 -2.76 -3.27
C MET A 110 -2.68 -1.48 -2.59
N PHE A 111 -3.29 -1.61 -1.42
CA PHE A 111 -4.00 -0.53 -0.72
C PHE A 111 -3.32 -0.08 0.57
N GLY A 112 -2.20 -0.70 0.93
CA GLY A 112 -1.48 -0.47 2.18
C GLY A 112 -1.81 -1.52 3.24
N SER A 113 -0.88 -1.75 4.16
CA SER A 113 -0.94 -2.83 5.17
C SER A 113 -2.14 -2.76 6.13
N ALA A 114 -2.84 -1.62 6.18
CA ALA A 114 -3.98 -1.39 7.06
C ALA A 114 -5.28 -1.04 6.31
N PHE A 115 -5.38 -1.39 5.02
CA PHE A 115 -6.54 -1.09 4.17
C PHE A 115 -7.90 -1.51 4.75
N ASP A 116 -7.90 -2.54 5.60
CA ASP A 116 -9.08 -3.08 6.29
C ASP A 116 -9.70 -2.11 7.31
N THR A 117 -9.01 -1.02 7.64
CA THR A 117 -9.46 0.04 8.54
C THR A 117 -9.27 1.43 7.93
N ASP A 118 -8.87 1.51 6.66
CA ASP A 118 -8.58 2.80 6.01
C ASP A 118 -9.89 3.49 5.62
N PRO A 119 -10.11 4.76 6.03
CA PRO A 119 -11.31 5.52 5.65
C PRO A 119 -11.56 5.60 4.14
N GLN A 120 -10.54 5.39 3.31
CA GLN A 120 -10.66 5.37 1.84
C GLN A 120 -11.37 4.11 1.32
N TYR A 121 -11.41 3.03 2.11
CA TYR A 121 -11.94 1.72 1.71
C TYR A 121 -12.97 1.20 2.74
N PRO A 122 -14.06 1.95 3.02
CA PRO A 122 -15.03 1.55 4.05
C PRO A 122 -15.72 0.20 3.75
N TRP A 123 -15.73 -0.21 2.47
CA TRP A 123 -16.20 -1.53 2.06
C TRP A 123 -15.31 -2.67 2.58
N ALA A 124 -14.00 -2.46 2.75
CA ALA A 124 -13.08 -3.50 3.21
C ALA A 124 -13.40 -3.90 4.65
N GLU A 125 -13.49 -2.92 5.55
CA GLU A 125 -13.87 -3.16 6.95
C GLU A 125 -15.24 -3.85 7.05
N ARG A 126 -16.24 -3.33 6.33
CA ARG A 126 -17.60 -3.87 6.34
C ARG A 126 -17.64 -5.34 5.89
N ILE A 127 -16.88 -5.70 4.86
CA ILE A 127 -16.82 -7.08 4.36
C ILE A 127 -16.08 -7.99 5.35
N LEU A 128 -14.94 -7.52 5.88
CA LEU A 128 -14.09 -8.30 6.78
C LEU A 128 -14.75 -8.57 8.13
N ARG A 129 -15.42 -7.56 8.71
CA ARG A 129 -16.17 -7.68 9.97
C ARG A 129 -17.58 -8.26 9.79
N GLY A 130 -18.10 -8.26 8.57
CA GLY A 130 -19.40 -8.83 8.25
C GLY A 130 -19.47 -10.34 8.55
N PRO A 131 -20.68 -10.89 8.70
CA PRO A 131 -20.85 -12.33 8.76
C PRO A 131 -20.48 -12.98 7.42
N GLY A 132 -20.14 -14.26 7.46
CA GLY A 132 -19.87 -15.06 6.26
C GLY A 132 -18.58 -15.85 6.35
N GLU A 133 -18.50 -16.89 5.54
CA GLU A 133 -17.32 -17.73 5.42
C GLU A 133 -16.18 -16.98 4.71
N GLU A 134 -14.94 -17.43 4.96
CA GLU A 134 -13.73 -16.79 4.47
C GLU A 134 -13.72 -16.59 2.94
N MET A 135 -14.20 -17.58 2.18
CA MET A 135 -14.28 -17.53 0.72
C MET A 135 -15.28 -16.50 0.21
N VAL A 136 -16.39 -16.32 0.92
CA VAL A 136 -17.41 -15.31 0.59
C VAL A 136 -16.83 -13.92 0.81
N LYS A 137 -16.14 -13.70 1.93
CA LYS A 137 -15.46 -12.44 2.23
C LYS A 137 -14.37 -12.12 1.20
N ALA A 138 -13.51 -13.08 0.87
CA ALA A 138 -12.46 -12.89 -0.12
C ALA A 138 -13.02 -12.57 -1.53
N THR A 139 -14.12 -13.22 -1.91
CA THR A 139 -14.81 -12.93 -3.17
C THR A 139 -15.39 -11.53 -3.18
N ALA A 140 -16.08 -11.13 -2.11
CA ALA A 140 -16.62 -9.78 -1.99
C ALA A 140 -15.53 -8.70 -2.01
N LEU A 141 -14.40 -8.93 -1.32
CA LEU A 141 -13.23 -8.05 -1.36
C LEU A 141 -12.68 -7.90 -2.79
N TYR A 142 -12.55 -9.02 -3.52
CA TYR A 142 -12.10 -8.99 -4.90
C TYR A 142 -13.06 -8.21 -5.81
N ASP A 143 -14.37 -8.41 -5.67
CA ASP A 143 -15.37 -7.74 -6.50
C ASP A 143 -15.40 -6.23 -6.25
N GLU A 144 -15.28 -5.79 -4.98
CA GLU A 144 -15.15 -4.36 -4.65
C GLU A 144 -13.83 -3.77 -5.13
N THR A 145 -12.74 -4.53 -5.05
CA THR A 145 -11.46 -4.14 -5.66
C THR A 145 -11.63 -3.92 -7.16
N MET A 146 -12.30 -4.83 -7.88
CA MET A 146 -12.55 -4.63 -9.31
C MET A 146 -13.44 -3.42 -9.59
N ARG A 147 -14.46 -3.16 -8.75
CA ARG A 147 -15.28 -1.93 -8.82
C ARG A 147 -14.44 -0.67 -8.65
N TYR A 148 -13.59 -0.62 -7.62
CA TYR A 148 -12.67 0.50 -7.38
C TYR A 148 -11.78 0.75 -8.59
N ARG A 149 -11.19 -0.33 -9.13
CA ARG A 149 -10.21 -0.29 -10.23
C ARG A 149 -10.79 0.10 -11.58
N ARG A 150 -12.11 -0.01 -11.77
CA ARG A 150 -12.78 0.56 -12.95
C ARG A 150 -12.81 2.09 -12.95
N HIS A 151 -12.73 2.71 -11.78
CA HIS A 151 -12.81 4.17 -11.64
C HIS A 151 -11.43 4.80 -11.45
N ILE A 152 -10.50 4.06 -10.85
CA ILE A 152 -9.21 4.62 -10.40
C ILE A 152 -8.05 3.87 -11.05
N SER A 153 -7.28 4.59 -11.86
CA SER A 153 -6.07 4.09 -12.50
C SER A 153 -4.97 3.82 -11.47
N PHE A 154 -4.21 2.72 -11.63
CA PHE A 154 -3.03 2.39 -10.81
C PHE A 154 -2.05 3.55 -10.66
N TRP A 155 -1.83 4.26 -11.75
CA TRP A 155 -0.82 5.30 -11.81
C TRP A 155 -1.31 6.62 -11.21
N ALA A 156 -2.60 6.75 -10.93
CA ALA A 156 -3.16 7.95 -10.34
C ALA A 156 -2.53 8.21 -8.97
N GLU A 157 -2.61 7.26 -8.03
CA GLU A 157 -2.17 7.46 -6.64
C GLU A 157 -0.68 7.83 -6.54
N ARG A 158 0.19 7.24 -7.38
CA ARG A 158 1.61 7.62 -7.42
C ARG A 158 1.83 9.01 -8.01
N ARG A 159 1.13 9.35 -9.10
CA ARG A 159 1.14 10.72 -9.63
C ARG A 159 0.65 11.74 -8.61
N ALA A 160 -0.13 11.30 -7.61
CA ALA A 160 -0.59 12.17 -6.54
C ALA A 160 0.51 12.70 -5.69
N LEU A 161 1.29 11.78 -5.15
CA LEU A 161 2.37 12.15 -4.27
C LEU A 161 3.42 12.98 -5.03
N VAL A 162 3.63 12.67 -6.32
CA VAL A 162 4.49 13.44 -7.21
C VAL A 162 4.00 14.88 -7.38
N ARG A 163 2.72 15.07 -7.76
CA ARG A 163 2.14 16.41 -7.94
C ARG A 163 2.13 17.18 -6.63
N TRP A 164 1.82 16.49 -5.53
CA TRP A 164 1.82 17.07 -4.20
C TRP A 164 3.19 17.64 -3.84
N GLU A 165 4.25 16.85 -4.04
CA GLU A 165 5.64 17.27 -3.78
C GLU A 165 6.11 18.36 -4.76
N SER A 166 5.74 18.28 -6.04
CA SER A 166 6.18 19.27 -7.04
C SER A 166 5.64 20.68 -6.77
N GLU A 167 4.43 20.78 -6.22
CA GLU A 167 3.81 22.07 -5.90
C GLU A 167 4.35 22.71 -4.62
N ARG A 168 5.11 21.96 -3.81
CA ARG A 168 5.66 22.40 -2.50
C ARG A 168 4.64 23.20 -1.67
N TRP A 169 3.41 22.70 -1.64
CA TRP A 169 2.33 23.45 -1.02
C TRP A 169 2.56 23.63 0.48
N ASP A 170 2.53 24.88 0.91
CA ASP A 170 2.65 25.28 2.30
C ASP A 170 1.31 25.90 2.74
N PRO A 171 0.44 25.13 3.42
CA PRO A 171 -0.85 25.66 3.85
C PRO A 171 -0.61 26.76 4.90
N PRO A 172 -1.44 27.82 4.90
CA PRO A 172 -1.37 28.82 5.95
C PRO A 172 -1.65 28.18 7.32
N VAL A 173 -1.27 28.86 8.39
CA VAL A 173 -1.64 28.46 9.75
C VAL A 173 -3.15 28.58 9.89
N LEU A 174 -3.82 27.44 9.94
CA LEU A 174 -5.27 27.31 10.02
C LEU A 174 -5.64 26.56 11.30
N GLY A 175 -6.83 26.86 11.84
CA GLY A 175 -7.45 25.95 12.81
C GLY A 175 -7.74 24.59 12.16
N GLU A 176 -7.78 23.54 12.97
CA GLU A 176 -7.87 22.14 12.50
C GLU A 176 -8.98 21.90 11.49
N SER A 177 -10.21 22.35 11.76
CA SER A 177 -11.34 22.19 10.83
C SER A 177 -11.06 22.82 9.46
N ARG A 178 -10.48 24.04 9.42
CA ARG A 178 -10.14 24.72 8.17
C ARG A 178 -8.97 24.02 7.45
N LEU A 179 -8.04 23.43 8.21
CA LEU A 179 -6.96 22.64 7.65
C LEU A 179 -7.50 21.37 6.97
N VAL A 180 -8.42 20.65 7.62
CA VAL A 180 -9.11 19.49 7.05
C VAL A 180 -9.81 19.85 5.74
N ASP A 181 -10.58 20.94 5.72
CA ASP A 181 -11.26 21.40 4.50
C ASP A 181 -10.27 21.74 3.39
N ALA A 182 -9.15 22.41 3.73
CA ALA A 182 -8.08 22.70 2.78
C ALA A 182 -7.44 21.42 2.21
N MET A 183 -7.26 20.38 3.02
CA MET A 183 -6.75 19.08 2.58
C MET A 183 -7.72 18.37 1.64
N VAL A 184 -9.01 18.32 1.99
CA VAL A 184 -10.05 17.69 1.15
C VAL A 184 -10.10 18.36 -0.22
N ASN A 185 -10.15 19.69 -0.24
CA ASN A 185 -10.12 20.47 -1.49
C ASN A 185 -8.84 20.21 -2.31
N ARG A 186 -7.70 20.01 -1.65
CA ARG A 186 -6.44 19.70 -2.34
C ARG A 186 -6.46 18.29 -2.93
N MET A 187 -6.91 17.28 -2.19
CA MET A 187 -7.05 15.91 -2.68
C MET A 187 -8.01 15.84 -3.88
N GLN A 188 -9.13 16.58 -3.83
CA GLN A 188 -10.08 16.69 -4.94
C GLN A 188 -9.47 17.31 -6.20
N ARG A 189 -8.67 18.38 -6.07
CA ARG A 189 -8.00 19.01 -7.21
C ARG A 189 -6.91 18.14 -7.82
N LEU A 190 -6.15 17.46 -6.97
CA LEU A 190 -5.03 16.65 -7.43
C LEU A 190 -5.52 15.31 -8.03
N PHE A 191 -6.55 14.70 -7.41
CA PHE A 191 -7.07 13.35 -7.69
C PHE A 191 -8.59 13.32 -7.76
N PRO A 192 -9.20 13.99 -8.75
CA PRO A 192 -10.65 14.12 -8.83
C PRO A 192 -11.36 12.77 -8.93
N GLU A 193 -10.79 11.77 -9.63
CA GLU A 193 -11.41 10.45 -9.79
C GLU A 193 -11.46 9.69 -8.47
N LYS A 194 -10.34 9.62 -7.74
CA LYS A 194 -10.30 8.96 -6.41
C LYS A 194 -11.14 9.73 -5.41
N ALA A 195 -11.09 11.06 -5.42
CA ALA A 195 -11.87 11.87 -4.50
C ALA A 195 -13.38 11.76 -4.73
N THR A 196 -13.81 11.65 -5.99
CA THR A 196 -15.21 11.42 -6.35
C THR A 196 -15.68 10.05 -5.89
N TYR A 197 -14.86 9.01 -6.09
CA TYR A 197 -15.20 7.66 -5.67
C TYR A 197 -15.23 7.50 -4.13
N VAL A 198 -14.22 8.03 -3.44
CA VAL A 198 -14.09 7.93 -1.97
C VAL A 198 -15.11 8.82 -1.25
N GLY A 199 -15.37 10.02 -1.78
CA GLY A 199 -16.30 10.98 -1.20
C GLY A 199 -15.68 11.89 -0.14
N ALA A 200 -16.21 13.10 -0.01
CA ALA A 200 -15.64 14.15 0.84
C ALA A 200 -15.62 13.79 2.34
N GLU A 201 -16.62 13.05 2.82
CA GLU A 201 -16.70 12.62 4.22
C GLU A 201 -15.53 11.70 4.61
N ALA A 202 -15.30 10.65 3.82
CA ALA A 202 -14.19 9.71 4.00
C ALA A 202 -12.83 10.39 3.87
N LEU A 203 -12.66 11.32 2.90
CA LEU A 203 -11.46 12.13 2.80
C LEU A 203 -11.25 13.04 4.02
N GLY A 204 -12.33 13.59 4.58
CA GLY A 204 -12.28 14.38 5.80
C GLY A 204 -11.86 13.54 7.01
N ALA A 205 -12.36 12.31 7.11
CA ALA A 205 -11.94 11.35 8.15
C ALA A 205 -10.45 11.01 8.00
N LEU A 206 -10.00 10.67 6.79
CA LEU A 206 -8.59 10.41 6.49
C LEU A 206 -7.69 11.59 6.88
N ALA A 207 -8.08 12.83 6.53
CA ALA A 207 -7.30 14.01 6.84
C ALA A 207 -7.21 14.27 8.35
N ARG A 208 -8.31 14.08 9.10
CA ARG A 208 -8.31 14.18 10.57
C ARG A 208 -7.38 13.14 11.19
N GLU A 209 -7.45 11.89 10.75
CA GLU A 209 -6.57 10.82 11.26
C GLU A 209 -5.09 11.11 10.97
N ALA A 210 -4.77 11.59 9.77
CA ALA A 210 -3.40 11.98 9.42
C ALA A 210 -2.90 13.16 10.26
N ILE A 211 -3.76 14.13 10.56
CA ILE A 211 -3.45 15.26 11.45
C ILE A 211 -3.20 14.76 12.88
N LEU A 212 -4.05 13.90 13.41
CA LEU A 212 -3.86 13.31 14.74
C LEU A 212 -2.59 12.47 14.82
N GLU A 213 -2.31 11.62 13.82
CA GLU A 213 -1.05 10.87 13.77
C GLU A 213 0.14 11.82 13.66
N SER A 214 0.05 12.92 12.91
CA SER A 214 1.12 13.91 12.84
C SER A 214 1.42 14.56 14.21
N GLU A 215 0.37 14.82 15.01
CA GLU A 215 0.50 15.36 16.37
C GLU A 215 1.11 14.35 17.34
N HIS A 216 0.69 13.08 17.27
CA HIS A 216 1.33 11.99 18.01
C HIS A 216 2.82 11.82 17.69
N ARG A 217 3.23 12.23 16.48
CA ARG A 217 4.64 12.27 16.04
C ARG A 217 5.29 13.64 16.22
N GLU A 218 4.67 14.54 16.97
CA GLU A 218 5.16 15.90 17.26
C GLU A 218 5.51 16.70 15.97
N LEU A 219 4.80 16.44 14.87
CA LEU A 219 4.90 17.23 13.64
C LEU A 219 3.93 18.41 13.77
N SER A 220 4.48 19.60 13.99
CA SER A 220 3.69 20.77 14.38
C SER A 220 3.41 21.72 13.22
N SER A 221 4.27 21.74 12.19
CA SER A 221 4.08 22.66 11.07
C SER A 221 2.89 22.25 10.18
N PRO A 222 2.09 23.22 9.67
CA PRO A 222 1.02 22.94 8.72
C PRO A 222 1.50 22.14 7.50
N SER A 223 2.70 22.47 7.01
CA SER A 223 3.41 21.75 5.95
C SER A 223 3.65 20.27 6.26
N ALA A 224 4.09 19.94 7.48
CA ALA A 224 4.31 18.54 7.87
C ALA A 224 3.00 17.76 8.02
N LYS A 225 1.95 18.40 8.56
CA LYS A 225 0.61 17.81 8.62
C LYS A 225 0.05 17.52 7.22
N ALA A 226 0.20 18.47 6.29
CA ALA A 226 -0.20 18.29 4.89
C ALA A 226 0.57 17.15 4.20
N LEU A 227 1.87 17.03 4.46
CA LEU A 227 2.66 15.89 3.98
C LEU A 227 2.15 14.56 4.53
N MET A 228 1.80 14.49 5.83
CA MET A 228 1.23 13.28 6.41
C MET A 228 -0.09 12.89 5.73
N VAL A 229 -0.97 13.86 5.48
CA VAL A 229 -2.24 13.62 4.77
C VAL A 229 -1.99 13.10 3.35
N ALA A 230 -1.00 13.64 2.65
CA ALA A 230 -0.61 13.17 1.32
C ALA A 230 -0.13 11.71 1.34
N LEU A 231 0.65 11.33 2.35
CA LEU A 231 1.13 9.96 2.52
C LEU A 231 -0.02 9.00 2.82
N PHE A 232 -0.94 9.37 3.70
CA PHE A 232 -2.14 8.58 4.01
C PHE A 232 -3.00 8.36 2.74
N PHE A 233 -3.20 9.41 1.96
CA PHE A 233 -3.99 9.35 0.72
C PHE A 233 -3.32 8.52 -0.39
N ALA A 234 -2.00 8.58 -0.50
CA ALA A 234 -1.26 7.91 -1.58
C ALA A 234 -0.85 6.47 -1.25
N LEU A 235 -0.50 6.19 0.01
CA LEU A 235 0.13 4.93 0.45
C LEU A 235 -0.70 4.15 1.47
N GLY A 236 -1.87 4.69 1.88
CA GLY A 236 -2.74 4.12 2.90
C GLY A 236 -2.48 4.71 4.30
N HIS A 237 -3.48 4.71 5.16
CA HIS A 237 -3.42 5.36 6.48
C HIS A 237 -2.42 4.69 7.45
N GLY A 238 -2.06 3.44 7.21
CA GLY A 238 -1.09 2.67 8.00
C GLY A 238 0.38 2.98 7.71
N VAL A 239 0.66 3.90 6.78
CA VAL A 239 2.00 4.15 6.21
C VAL A 239 3.12 4.36 7.24
N THR A 240 2.83 4.93 8.42
CA THR A 240 3.85 5.21 9.45
C THR A 240 4.36 3.95 10.17
N ARG A 241 3.66 2.82 9.98
CA ARG A 241 3.97 1.50 10.57
C ARG A 241 4.02 0.40 9.51
N ASP A 242 4.01 0.78 8.23
CA ASP A 242 3.96 -0.16 7.13
C ASP A 242 5.35 -0.73 6.85
N ALA A 243 5.45 -2.06 6.84
CA ALA A 243 6.66 -2.79 6.51
C ALA A 243 7.17 -2.52 5.09
N LEU A 244 6.32 -2.06 4.17
CA LEU A 244 6.70 -1.63 2.82
C LEU A 244 7.36 -0.24 2.81
N TYR A 245 7.19 0.55 3.88
CA TYR A 245 7.75 1.91 3.95
C TYR A 245 8.56 2.14 5.23
N PRO A 246 9.55 1.28 5.54
CA PRO A 246 10.32 1.36 6.79
C PRO A 246 11.05 2.69 6.91
N MET A 247 11.46 3.29 5.79
CA MET A 247 12.11 4.59 5.74
C MET A 247 11.23 5.73 6.27
N ILE A 248 9.90 5.66 6.09
CA ILE A 248 8.94 6.65 6.62
C ILE A 248 8.86 6.51 8.14
N GLY A 249 8.64 5.29 8.63
CA GLY A 249 8.64 5.01 10.06
C GLY A 249 9.95 5.44 10.74
N ALA A 250 11.09 5.11 10.13
CA ALA A 250 12.41 5.51 10.62
C ALA A 250 12.60 7.04 10.62
N ALA A 251 12.15 7.74 9.58
CA ALA A 251 12.19 9.21 9.52
C ALA A 251 11.42 9.87 10.68
N LEU A 252 10.30 9.25 11.09
CA LEU A 252 9.45 9.72 12.18
C LEU A 252 10.01 9.40 13.58
N GLN A 253 10.96 8.49 13.75
CA GLN A 253 11.54 8.22 15.07
C GLN A 253 12.60 9.24 15.49
N GLU A 254 13.28 9.88 14.52
CA GLU A 254 14.34 10.84 14.79
C GLU A 254 13.75 12.16 15.31
N LYS A 255 13.95 12.48 16.60
CA LYS A 255 13.40 13.70 17.21
C LYS A 255 13.99 14.97 16.61
N ARG A 256 15.29 14.97 16.33
CA ARG A 256 16.00 16.13 15.78
C ARG A 256 15.74 16.20 14.28
N ASP A 257 15.11 17.28 13.82
CA ASP A 257 14.83 17.52 12.38
C ASP A 257 13.84 16.53 11.74
N ARG A 258 12.90 15.98 12.54
CA ARG A 258 11.91 14.99 12.08
C ARG A 258 11.18 15.41 10.80
N GLU A 259 10.68 16.63 10.77
CA GLU A 259 9.90 17.17 9.65
C GLU A 259 10.73 17.25 8.36
N ALA A 260 11.94 17.83 8.41
CA ALA A 260 12.76 17.95 7.22
C ALA A 260 13.33 16.59 6.80
N ARG A 261 13.62 15.68 7.73
CA ARG A 261 14.02 14.31 7.41
C ARG A 261 12.89 13.56 6.70
N LEU A 262 11.66 13.62 7.21
CA LEU A 262 10.49 13.04 6.54
C LEU A 262 10.36 13.58 5.12
N ARG A 263 10.41 14.90 4.94
CA ARG A 263 10.33 15.53 3.61
C ARG A 263 11.44 15.07 2.67
N ARG A 264 12.70 15.02 3.13
CA ARG A 264 13.84 14.52 2.32
C ARG A 264 13.65 13.04 1.95
N THR A 265 13.18 12.21 2.89
CA THR A 265 12.89 10.79 2.65
C THR A 265 11.82 10.62 1.59
N VAL A 266 10.69 11.33 1.71
CA VAL A 266 9.59 11.27 0.74
C VAL A 266 10.04 11.77 -0.63
N ALA A 267 10.72 12.92 -0.70
CA ALA A 267 11.25 13.46 -1.94
C ALA A 267 12.22 12.49 -2.64
N GLY A 268 13.13 11.86 -1.87
CA GLY A 268 14.06 10.86 -2.40
C GLY A 268 13.35 9.58 -2.87
N TRP A 269 12.28 9.16 -2.19
CA TRP A 269 11.46 8.03 -2.61
C TRP A 269 10.67 8.33 -3.89
N VAL A 270 10.03 9.51 -3.97
CA VAL A 270 9.32 9.98 -5.17
C VAL A 270 10.28 10.05 -6.35
N ALA A 271 11.46 10.64 -6.17
CA ALA A 271 12.47 10.78 -7.23
C ALA A 271 13.04 9.44 -7.73
N ARG A 272 13.03 8.37 -6.92
CA ARG A 272 13.40 7.02 -7.37
C ARG A 272 12.25 6.31 -8.08
N THR A 273 11.03 6.54 -7.61
CA THR A 273 9.82 5.93 -8.15
C THR A 273 9.47 6.48 -9.54
N LEU A 274 9.87 7.73 -9.84
CA LEU A 274 9.61 8.42 -11.10
C LEU A 274 10.61 8.16 -12.24
N ARG A 275 11.69 7.41 -12.02
CA ARG A 275 12.69 7.14 -13.08
C ARG A 275 12.24 6.05 -14.08
N TRP A 276 10.94 5.82 -14.17
CA TRP A 276 10.29 4.76 -14.93
C TRP A 276 9.02 5.33 -15.57
#